data_AF-A0A3B8I7I9-F1
#
_entry.id   AF-A0A3B8I7I9-F1
#
_cell.length_a   1.000
_cell.length_b   1.000
_cell.length_c   1.000
_cell.angle_alpha   90.00
_cell.angle_beta   90.00
_cell.angle_gamma   90.00
#
_symmetry.space_group_name_H-M   'P 1'
#
loop_
_entity.id
_entity.type
_entity.pdbx_description
1 polymer ?
#
loop_
_entity_poly.entity_id
_entity_poly.type
_entity_poly.pdbx_seq_one_letter_code
_entity_poly.pdbx_strand_id
1 'polypeptide(L)' 'MKNKRIITCAVTGSVHIPTMSEYLPITPQQIAENALGAAEAGAAVVHIHARNP' A
#
# COMPACT_ATOMS: atom_id res chain seq x y z
N MET A 1 13.73 -8.06 -22.93
CA MET A 1 12.82 -7.15 -22.16
C MET A 1 11.32 -7.37 -22.40
N LYS A 2 10.88 -8.14 -23.42
CA LYS A 2 9.47 -8.20 -23.85
C LYS A 2 8.43 -8.67 -22.80
N ASN A 3 8.83 -9.22 -21.65
CA ASN A 3 7.93 -9.79 -20.64
C ASN A 3 8.04 -9.18 -19.23
N LYS A 4 8.68 -8.02 -19.06
CA LYS A 4 8.67 -7.34 -17.74
C LYS A 4 7.27 -6.79 -17.47
N ARG A 5 6.74 -7.04 -16.27
CA ARG A 5 5.46 -6.51 -15.79
C ARG A 5 5.73 -5.42 -14.76
N ILE A 6 4.98 -4.34 -14.81
CA ILE A 6 4.95 -3.33 -13.75
C ILE A 6 3.77 -3.68 -12.85
N ILE A 7 4.06 -4.01 -11.60
CA ILE A 7 3.04 -4.29 -10.59
C ILE A 7 2.97 -3.07 -9.67
N THR A 8 1.79 -2.46 -9.61
CA THR A 8 1.52 -1.35 -8.68
C THR A 8 0.73 -1.87 -7.49
N CYS A 9 1.12 -1.48 -6.28
CA CYS A 9 0.38 -1.80 -5.06
C CYS A 9 -0.25 -0.52 -4.47
N ALA A 10 -1.58 -0.49 -4.34
CA ALA A 10 -2.30 0.56 -3.62
C ALA A 10 -2.53 0.11 -2.18
N VAL A 11 -1.77 0.68 -1.24
CA VAL A 11 -1.64 0.11 0.12
C VAL A 11 -2.74 0.53 1.10
N THR A 12 -3.55 1.55 0.79
CA THR A 12 -4.61 2.01 1.73
C THR A 12 -5.90 2.48 1.04
N GLY A 13 -5.84 3.44 0.12
CA GLY A 13 -7.02 4.01 -0.54
C GLY A 13 -7.92 4.84 0.39
N SER A 14 -9.13 5.18 -0.06
CA SER A 14 -10.11 5.99 0.68
C SER A 14 -11.47 5.31 0.94
N VAL A 15 -11.67 4.10 0.41
CA VAL A 15 -12.97 3.40 0.45
C VAL A 15 -13.12 2.54 1.71
N HIS A 16 -12.11 1.71 2.01
CA HIS A 16 -12.14 0.88 3.21
C HIS A 16 -11.96 1.72 4.48
N ILE A 17 -12.60 1.29 5.56
CA ILE A 17 -12.53 1.90 6.90
C ILE A 17 -11.96 0.90 7.92
N PRO A 18 -11.42 1.36 9.07
CA PRO A 18 -10.68 0.50 10.01
C PRO A 18 -11.48 -0.70 10.54
N THR A 19 -12.80 -0.58 10.65
CA THR A 19 -13.67 -1.67 11.13
C THR A 19 -13.82 -2.83 10.14
N MET A 20 -13.36 -2.67 8.89
CA MET A 20 -13.42 -3.72 7.87
C MET A 20 -12.20 -4.65 7.91
N SER A 21 -11.05 -4.19 8.43
CA SER A 21 -9.84 -4.99 8.58
C SER A 21 -8.87 -4.33 9.56
N GLU A 22 -8.34 -5.12 10.48
CA GLU A 22 -7.25 -4.70 11.38
C GLU A 22 -5.92 -4.45 10.66
N TYR A 23 -5.78 -4.92 9.40
CA TYR A 23 -4.58 -4.75 8.59
C TYR A 23 -4.62 -3.51 7.69
N LEU A 24 -5.69 -2.72 7.71
CA LEU A 24 -5.77 -1.48 6.94
C LEU A 24 -4.79 -0.44 7.54
N PRO A 25 -3.74 0.00 6.83
CA PRO A 25 -2.80 0.97 7.39
C PRO A 25 -3.44 2.36 7.44
N ILE A 26 -3.43 2.98 8.62
CA ILE A 26 -4.05 4.27 8.90
C ILE A 26 -3.05 5.34 9.35
N THR A 27 -2.00 4.96 10.08
CA THR A 27 -0.97 5.91 10.52
C THR A 27 0.09 6.08 9.42
N PRO A 28 0.82 7.22 9.40
CA PRO A 28 1.92 7.41 8.46
C PRO A 28 2.98 6.29 8.52
N GLN A 29 3.29 5.82 9.73
CA GLN A 29 4.25 4.73 9.95
C GLN A 29 3.77 3.41 9.34
N GLN A 30 2.50 3.03 9.58
CA GLN A 30 1.92 1.81 8.99
C GLN A 30 1.89 1.87 7.46
N ILE A 31 1.55 3.02 6.89
CA ILE A 31 1.53 3.23 5.43
C ILE A 31 2.95 3.08 4.85
N ALA A 32 3.97 3.64 5.52
CA ALA A 32 5.36 3.49 5.10
C ALA A 32 5.83 2.03 5.17
N GLU A 33 5.55 1.33 6.27
CA GLU A 33 5.90 -0.09 6.45
C GLU A 33 5.24 -0.97 5.38
N ASN A 34 3.95 -0.75 5.09
CA ASN A 34 3.23 -1.49 4.06
C ASN A 34 3.76 -1.18 2.64
N ALA A 35 4.13 0.07 2.37
CA ALA A 35 4.72 0.47 1.09
C ALA A 35 6.09 -0.20 0.86
N LEU A 36 6.93 -0.24 1.89
CA LEU A 36 8.23 -0.91 1.84
C LEU A 36 8.07 -2.43 1.69
N GLY A 37 7.18 -3.04 2.48
CA GLY A 37 6.87 -4.47 2.35
C GLY A 37 6.33 -4.85 0.97
N ALA A 38 5.49 -3.99 0.36
CA ALA A 38 5.02 -4.20 -1.01
C ALA A 38 6.17 -4.15 -2.04
N ALA A 39 7.11 -3.22 -1.87
CA ALA A 39 8.29 -3.13 -2.73
C ALA A 39 9.21 -4.36 -2.59
N GLU A 40 9.47 -4.81 -1.36
CA GLU A 40 10.22 -6.04 -1.07
C GLU A 40 9.55 -7.29 -1.67
N ALA A 41 8.22 -7.33 -1.68
CA ALA A 41 7.44 -8.39 -2.30
C ALA A 41 7.40 -8.32 -3.86
N GLY A 42 7.97 -7.27 -4.46
CA GLY A 42 8.11 -7.15 -5.91
C GLY A 42 7.19 -6.12 -6.58
N ALA A 43 6.49 -5.27 -5.81
CA ALA A 43 5.81 -4.11 -6.39
C ALA A 43 6.85 -3.14 -6.97
N ALA A 44 6.67 -2.76 -8.23
CA ALA A 44 7.53 -1.79 -8.90
C ALA A 44 7.11 -0.35 -8.59
N VAL A 45 5.86 -0.14 -8.18
CA VAL A 45 5.27 1.17 -7.85
C VAL A 45 4.34 1.00 -6.64
N VAL A 46 4.29 2.02 -5.78
CA VAL A 46 3.34 2.10 -4.67
C VAL A 46 2.44 3.31 -4.84
N HIS A 47 1.13 3.14 -4.70
CA HIS A 47 0.13 4.20 -4.75
C HIS A 47 -0.34 4.55 -3.34
N ILE A 48 -0.21 5.83 -2.97
CA ILE A 48 -0.38 6.31 -1.60
C ILE A 48 -1.60 7.22 -1.48
N HIS A 49 -2.40 6.99 -0.45
CA HIS A 49 -3.37 7.96 0.08
C HIS A 49 -2.97 8.27 1.53
N ALA A 50 -3.08 9.52 1.95
CA ALA A 50 -2.99 9.87 3.36
C ALA A 50 -4.32 9.60 4.08
N ARG A 51 -4.26 9.38 5.40
CA ARG A 51 -5.41 9.29 6.30
C ARG A 51 -5.22 10.21 7.50
N ASN A 52 -6.31 10.52 8.20
CA ASN A 52 -6.26 11.20 9.48
C ASN A 52 -6.05 10.13 10.59
N PRO A 53 -4.91 10.14 11.30
CA PRO A 53 -4.58 9.11 12.28
C PRO A 53 -5.48 9.15 13.52
#